data_AF-A0A2V3HJD4-F1
#
_entry.id   AF-A0A2V3HJD4-F1
#
_cell.length_a   1.000
_cell.length_b   1.000
_cell.length_c   1.000
_cell.angle_alpha   90.00
_cell.angle_beta   90.00
_cell.angle_gamma   90.00
#
_symmetry.space_group_name_H-M   'P 1'
#
loop_
_entity.id
_entity.type
_entity.pdbx_description
1 polymer ?
#
loop_
_entity_poly.entity_id
_entity_poly.type
_entity_poly.pdbx_seq_one_letter_code
_entity_poly.pdbx_strand_id
1 'polypeptide(L)' 'ESPAAAPDGEPEGDADAEAAVLELIGSLDKKGDGEGVIYETLRDSAAAAGIDGSRLDEVIDSLNDQGLTYQPAFNKFRVA' A
#
# COMPACT_ATOMS: atom_id res chain seq x y z
N GLU A 1 -16.52 -33.32 -14.40
CA GLU A 1 -15.44 -32.54 -15.03
C GLU A 1 -15.51 -31.12 -14.49
N SER A 2 -14.35 -30.48 -14.40
CA SER A 2 -13.93 -29.35 -13.55
C SER A 2 -14.90 -28.16 -13.40
N PRO A 3 -14.93 -27.48 -12.23
CA PRO A 3 -15.47 -26.13 -12.17
C PRO A 3 -14.46 -25.18 -12.83
N ALA A 4 -14.92 -24.46 -13.84
CA ALA A 4 -14.18 -23.37 -14.46
C ALA A 4 -14.04 -22.25 -13.42
N ALA A 5 -12.79 -21.93 -13.08
CA ALA A 5 -12.43 -20.73 -12.33
C ALA A 5 -13.03 -19.52 -13.04
N ALA A 6 -13.76 -18.69 -12.30
CA ALA A 6 -14.13 -17.36 -12.76
C ALA A 6 -12.85 -16.59 -13.10
N PRO A 7 -12.82 -15.76 -14.15
CA PRO A 7 -11.75 -14.81 -14.34
C PRO A 7 -11.91 -13.78 -13.22
N ASP A 8 -11.06 -13.91 -12.20
CA ASP A 8 -10.83 -12.93 -11.16
C ASP A 8 -10.18 -11.72 -11.85
N GLY A 9 -11.03 -10.88 -12.42
CA GLY A 9 -10.65 -9.64 -13.07
C GLY A 9 -10.67 -8.51 -12.05
N GLU A 10 -9.87 -8.63 -10.99
CA GLU A 10 -9.36 -7.42 -10.36
C GLU A 10 -8.52 -6.70 -11.45
N PRO A 11 -8.64 -5.38 -11.63
CA PRO A 11 -7.77 -4.64 -12.53
C PRO A 11 -6.32 -4.94 -12.16
N GLU A 12 -5.56 -5.56 -13.06
CA GLU A 12 -4.17 -5.98 -12.83
C GLU A 12 -3.28 -4.82 -12.27
N GLY A 13 -3.68 -3.56 -12.45
CA GLY A 13 -2.99 -2.38 -11.91
C GLY A 13 -3.28 -1.99 -10.45
N ASP A 14 -4.26 -2.59 -9.77
CA ASP A 14 -4.54 -2.31 -8.35
C ASP A 14 -3.64 -3.15 -7.45
N ALA A 15 -3.55 -4.46 -7.70
CA ALA A 15 -2.67 -5.36 -6.95
C ALA A 15 -1.18 -4.99 -7.08
N ASP A 16 -0.74 -4.56 -8.27
CA ASP A 16 0.63 -4.08 -8.49
C ASP A 16 0.91 -2.79 -7.70
N ALA A 17 -0.06 -1.88 -7.63
CA ALA A 17 0.08 -0.63 -6.87
C ALA A 17 0.07 -0.89 -5.36
N GLU A 18 -0.78 -1.80 -4.89
CA GLU A 18 -0.83 -2.27 -3.49
C GLU A 18 0.49 -2.89 -3.07
N ALA A 19 1.04 -3.81 -3.89
CA ALA A 19 2.34 -4.41 -3.65
C ALA A 19 3.46 -3.36 -3.59
N ALA A 20 3.46 -2.41 -4.53
CA ALA A 20 4.43 -1.32 -4.55
C ALA A 20 4.34 -0.44 -3.29
N VAL A 21 3.13 -0.08 -2.85
CA VAL A 21 2.92 0.73 -1.64
C VAL A 21 3.33 -0.04 -0.38
N LEU A 22 3.02 -1.34 -0.27
CA LEU A 22 3.48 -2.18 0.83
C LEU A 22 5.00 -2.25 0.92
N GLU A 23 5.67 -2.48 -0.22
CA GLU A 23 7.13 -2.48 -0.29
C GLU A 23 7.72 -1.13 0.12
N LEU A 24 7.09 -0.02 -0.31
CA LEU A 24 7.44 1.34 0.06
C LEU A 24 7.34 1.57 1.58
N ILE A 25 6.18 1.26 2.18
CA ILE A 25 5.96 1.40 3.63
C ILE A 25 6.99 0.56 4.40
N GLY A 26 7.16 -0.72 4.04
CA GLY A 26 8.11 -1.61 4.71
C GLY A 26 9.57 -1.15 4.56
N SER A 27 9.95 -0.63 3.39
CA SER A 27 11.29 -0.12 3.13
C SER A 27 11.58 1.18 3.88
N LEU A 28 10.61 2.09 3.94
CA LEU A 28 10.74 3.36 4.65
C LEU A 28 10.71 3.15 6.17
N ASP A 29 9.87 2.24 6.69
CA ASP A 29 9.82 1.88 8.11
C ASP A 29 11.18 1.33 8.59
N LYS A 30 11.79 0.43 7.82
CA LYS A 30 13.11 -0.15 8.10
C LYS A 30 14.25 0.88 8.05
N LYS A 31 14.11 1.92 7.23
CA LYS A 31 15.11 3.01 7.12
C LYS A 31 14.97 4.04 8.23
N GLY A 32 13.77 4.18 8.79
CA GLY A 32 13.50 5.03 9.94
C GLY A 32 13.67 4.28 11.27
N ASP A 33 12.90 4.69 12.26
CA ASP A 33 12.97 4.14 13.63
C ASP A 33 12.10 2.88 13.83
N GLY A 34 11.42 2.39 12.78
CA GLY A 34 10.49 1.26 12.88
C GLY A 34 9.16 1.59 13.56
N GLU A 35 8.82 2.87 13.69
CA GLU A 35 7.59 3.38 14.32
C GLU A 35 6.46 3.69 13.30
N GLY A 36 6.63 3.25 12.05
CA GLY A 36 5.76 3.61 10.93
C GLY A 36 6.23 4.83 10.16
N VAL A 37 5.72 4.94 8.93
CA VAL A 37 6.10 5.91 7.90
C VAL A 37 5.08 7.04 7.86
N ILE A 38 5.54 8.28 7.92
CA ILE A 38 4.67 9.46 7.82
C ILE A 38 4.06 9.54 6.41
N TYR A 39 2.77 9.84 6.31
CA TYR A 39 2.04 9.96 5.04
C TYR A 39 2.75 10.84 4.02
N GLU A 40 3.25 12.01 4.43
CA GLU A 40 3.96 12.92 3.52
C GLU A 40 5.19 12.24 2.88
N THR A 41 6.01 11.54 3.66
CA THR A 41 7.17 10.80 3.16
C THR A 41 6.77 9.65 2.25
N LEU A 42 5.69 8.94 2.61
CA LEU A 42 5.14 7.87 1.78
C LEU A 42 4.65 8.43 0.44
N ARG A 43 3.96 9.57 0.46
CA ARG A 43 3.44 10.27 -0.71
C ARG A 43 4.55 10.75 -1.64
N ASP A 44 5.61 11.36 -1.10
CA ASP A 44 6.76 11.78 -1.90
C ASP A 44 7.43 10.59 -2.59
N SER A 45 7.55 9.47 -1.87
CA SER A 45 8.18 8.26 -2.38
C SER A 45 7.30 7.51 -3.38
N ALA A 46 5.98 7.52 -3.17
CA ALA A 46 4.99 6.99 -4.10
C ALA A 46 4.93 7.81 -5.40
N ALA A 47 4.98 9.15 -5.29
CA ALA A 47 5.06 10.03 -6.46
C ALA A 47 6.33 9.77 -7.29
N ALA A 48 7.46 9.50 -6.63
CA ALA A 48 8.69 9.09 -7.31
C ALA A 48 8.56 7.72 -8.02
N ALA A 49 7.66 6.86 -7.57
CA ALA A 49 7.29 5.60 -8.22
C ALA A 49 6.18 5.76 -9.28
N GLY A 50 5.69 6.98 -9.51
CA GLY A 50 4.62 7.27 -10.47
C GLY A 50 3.20 7.03 -9.94
N ILE A 51 3.03 6.92 -8.63
CA ILE A 51 1.73 6.79 -7.97
C ILE A 51 1.30 8.17 -7.46
N ASP A 52 0.25 8.73 -8.05
CA ASP A 52 -0.32 10.00 -7.61
C ASP A 52 -0.97 9.91 -6.23
N GLY A 53 -1.06 11.05 -5.54
CA GLY A 53 -1.57 11.09 -4.16
C GLY A 53 -2.99 10.52 -4.00
N SER A 54 -3.90 10.80 -4.94
CA SER A 54 -5.26 10.24 -4.89
C SER A 54 -5.27 8.72 -4.99
N ARG A 55 -4.44 8.17 -5.87
CA ARG A 55 -4.28 6.72 -6.03
C ARG A 55 -3.65 6.09 -4.80
N LEU A 56 -2.68 6.77 -4.19
CA LEU A 56 -2.08 6.33 -2.94
C LEU A 56 -3.12 6.25 -1.81
N ASP A 57 -3.99 7.24 -1.66
CA ASP A 57 -5.05 7.22 -0.64
C ASP A 57 -5.99 6.03 -0.83
N GLU A 58 -6.43 5.77 -2.07
CA GLU A 58 -7.29 4.61 -2.39
C GLU A 58 -6.60 3.27 -2.07
N VAL A 59 -5.32 3.15 -2.43
CA VAL A 59 -4.53 1.94 -2.17
C VAL A 59 -4.31 1.74 -0.68
N ILE A 60 -3.99 2.79 0.08
CA ILE A 60 -3.83 2.71 1.54
C ILE A 60 -5.14 2.27 2.22
N ASP A 61 -6.28 2.79 1.77
CA ASP A 61 -7.60 2.41 2.30
C ASP A 61 -7.86 0.93 2.05
N SER A 62 -7.65 0.46 0.82
CA SER A 62 -7.75 -0.96 0.45
C SER A 62 -6.83 -1.86 1.28
N LEU A 63 -5.57 -1.48 1.46
CA LEU A 63 -4.59 -2.22 2.26
C LEU A 63 -4.98 -2.28 3.75
N ASN A 64 -5.58 -1.22 4.30
CA ASN A 64 -6.09 -1.20 5.66
C ASN A 64 -7.33 -2.09 5.81
N ASP A 65 -8.27 -2.05 4.85
CA ASP A 65 -9.45 -2.93 4.84
C ASP A 65 -9.08 -4.41 4.77
N GLN A 66 -8.01 -4.74 4.03
CA GLN A 66 -7.44 -6.09 3.99
C GLN A 66 -6.63 -6.47 5.25
N GLY A 67 -6.32 -5.50 6.11
CA GLY A 67 -5.48 -5.70 7.29
C GLY A 67 -3.99 -5.90 6.98
N LEU A 68 -3.53 -5.49 5.79
CA LEU A 68 -2.12 -5.56 5.38
C LEU A 68 -1.31 -4.35 5.88
N THR A 69 -2.00 -3.24 6.17
CA THR A 69 -1.41 -2.07 6.83
C THR A 69 -2.21 -1.66 8.05
N TYR A 70 -1.56 -0.91 8.94
CA TYR A 70 -2.20 -0.26 10.08
C TYR A 70 -1.56 1.09 10.38
N GLN A 71 -2.27 1.91 11.16
CA GLN A 71 -1.77 3.21 11.62
C GLN A 71 -1.29 3.15 13.08
N PRO A 72 0.02 3.03 13.37
CA PRO A 72 0.54 3.04 14.74
C PRO A 72 0.40 4.41 15.43
N ALA A 73 0.35 5.49 14.66
CA ALA A 73 0.16 6.85 15.15
C ALA A 73 -0.58 7.70 14.11
N PHE A 74 -1.05 8.87 14.52
CA PHE A 74 -1.70 9.82 13.61
C PHE A 74 -0.80 10.09 12.39
N ASN A 75 -1.35 9.89 11.19
CA ASN A 75 -0.65 10.08 9.92
C ASN A 75 0.59 9.22 9.69
N LYS A 76 0.77 8.12 10.45
CA LYS A 76 1.81 7.12 10.21
C LYS A 76 1.20 5.81 9.75
N PHE A 77 1.86 5.12 8.82
CA PHE A 77 1.44 3.83 8.27
C PHE A 77 2.54 2.79 8.42
N ARG A 78 2.15 1.55 8.68
CA ARG A 78 3.08 0.43 8.80
C ARG A 78 2.46 -0.85 8.25
N VAL A 79 3.30 -1.74 7.74
CA VAL A 79 2.89 -3.09 7.32
C VAL A 79 2.57 -3.93 8.57
N ALA A 80 1.46 -4.67 8.52
CA ALA A 80 0.94 -5.52 9.60
C ALA A 80 1.89 -6.66 10.00
#